data_AF-A0A7Y2AVM8-F1
#
_entry.id   AF-A0A7Y2AVM8-F1
#
_cell.length_a   1.000
_cell.length_b   1.000
_cell.length_c   1.000
_cell.angle_alpha   90.00
_cell.angle_beta   90.00
_cell.angle_gamma   90.00
#
_symmetry.space_group_name_H-M   'P 1'
#
loop_
_entity.id
_entity.type
_entity.pdbx_description
1 polymer ?
#
loop_
_entity_poly.entity_id
_entity_poly.type
_entity_poly.pdbx_seq_one_letter_code
_entity_poly.pdbx_strand_id
1 'polypeptide(L)'
;MTRASTMQGLMPVQAMIIPECHVVFDYSVSNMSTHIQARLLSIMQREMDMLGMSLPSSCRSQIEKMINRGVIRMRMNNLLDNPGMVLQAESNLKGLVRYFCDFSREVNTYPTLNDADFQKGLTACPTFFPYWSS
;
A
#
# COMPACT_ATOMS: atom_id res chain seq x y z
N MET A 1 -64.05 -26.65 -14.83
CA MET A 1 -62.95 -27.63 -14.90
C MET A 1 -61.64 -26.88 -15.11
N THR A 2 -60.62 -27.39 -14.44
CA THR A 2 -59.27 -26.86 -14.21
C THR A 2 -58.37 -26.88 -15.45
N ARG A 3 -57.28 -26.08 -15.38
CA ARG A 3 -55.99 -26.11 -16.12
C ARG A 3 -55.90 -25.28 -17.41
N ALA A 4 -54.74 -24.74 -17.81
CA ALA A 4 -53.46 -24.34 -17.19
C ALA A 4 -52.61 -23.75 -18.35
N SER A 5 -51.82 -22.70 -18.05
CA SER A 5 -50.53 -22.28 -18.67
C SER A 5 -50.46 -22.10 -20.21
N THR A 6 -49.89 -21.04 -20.80
CA THR A 6 -48.48 -20.61 -20.69
C THR A 6 -48.26 -19.35 -21.57
N MET A 7 -47.51 -18.35 -21.05
CA MET A 7 -46.68 -17.27 -21.67
C MET A 7 -47.27 -16.39 -22.80
N GLN A 8 -47.04 -15.06 -22.92
CA GLN A 8 -45.92 -14.13 -22.73
C GLN A 8 -46.56 -12.72 -22.49
N GLY A 9 -45.98 -11.67 -21.90
CA GLY A 9 -44.65 -11.37 -21.41
C GLY A 9 -44.61 -9.92 -20.85
N LEU A 10 -43.45 -9.54 -20.32
CA LEU A 10 -42.95 -8.18 -20.02
C LEU A 10 -43.70 -7.35 -18.96
N MET A 11 -43.18 -7.44 -17.73
CA MET A 11 -43.42 -6.49 -16.63
C MET A 11 -42.33 -5.40 -16.61
N PRO A 12 -42.67 -4.14 -16.30
CA PRO A 12 -41.69 -3.09 -16.02
C PRO A 12 -41.09 -3.27 -14.62
N VAL A 13 -39.77 -3.21 -14.54
CA VAL A 13 -38.97 -3.36 -13.32
C VAL A 13 -39.22 -2.16 -12.40
N GLN A 14 -39.88 -2.41 -11.28
CA GLN A 14 -39.93 -1.50 -10.13
C GLN A 14 -38.52 -1.37 -9.54
N ALA A 15 -38.02 -0.14 -9.50
CA ALA A 15 -36.82 0.20 -8.75
C ALA A 15 -37.11 0.01 -7.25
N MET A 16 -36.55 -1.06 -6.71
CA MET A 16 -36.58 -1.39 -5.28
C MET A 16 -35.69 -0.39 -4.55
N ILE A 17 -36.31 0.45 -3.72
CA ILE A 17 -35.62 1.33 -2.78
C ILE A 17 -34.99 0.43 -1.71
N ILE A 18 -33.66 0.28 -1.77
CA ILE A 18 -32.85 -0.35 -0.73
C ILE A 18 -32.42 0.79 0.22
N PRO A 19 -32.42 0.59 1.55
CA PRO A 19 -32.22 1.67 2.51
C PRO A 19 -30.81 2.23 2.38
N GLU A 20 -30.71 3.56 2.43
CA GLU A 20 -29.46 4.28 2.58
C GLU A 20 -28.72 3.75 3.82
N CYS A 21 -27.76 2.86 3.58
CA CYS A 21 -26.66 2.67 4.52
C CYS A 21 -25.92 4.00 4.54
N HIS A 22 -26.27 4.85 5.51
CA HIS A 22 -25.42 5.93 5.95
C HIS A 22 -24.05 5.35 6.26
N VAL A 23 -23.14 5.45 5.29
CA VAL A 23 -21.70 5.31 5.53
C VAL A 23 -21.37 6.48 6.43
N VAL A 24 -21.32 6.22 7.73
CA VAL A 24 -20.60 7.07 8.67
C VAL A 24 -19.17 7.07 8.14
N PHE A 25 -18.82 8.07 7.35
CA PHE A 25 -17.44 8.36 7.00
C PHE A 25 -16.78 8.74 8.31
N ASP A 26 -16.12 7.75 8.91
CA ASP A 26 -15.31 7.92 10.10
C ASP A 26 -14.11 8.80 9.73
N TYR A 27 -14.30 10.12 9.82
CA TYR A 27 -13.28 11.14 9.58
C TYR A 27 -12.03 10.91 10.48
N SER A 28 -12.19 10.20 11.60
CA SER A 28 -11.12 9.81 12.50
C SER A 28 -10.16 8.78 11.89
N VAL A 29 -10.69 7.80 11.14
CA VAL A 29 -9.94 6.67 10.58
C VAL A 29 -9.19 7.07 9.31
N SER A 30 -9.73 8.04 8.55
CA SER A 30 -9.02 8.70 7.45
C SER A 30 -7.70 9.33 7.93
N ASN A 31 -7.75 10.03 9.06
CA ASN A 31 -6.59 10.71 9.65
C ASN A 31 -5.51 9.70 10.09
N MET A 32 -5.89 8.58 10.70
CA MET A 32 -4.91 7.60 11.19
C MET A 32 -4.11 6.94 10.05
N SER A 33 -4.76 6.64 8.92
CA SER A 33 -4.08 6.12 7.73
C SER A 33 -3.10 7.13 7.12
N THR A 34 -3.47 8.41 7.07
CA THR A 34 -2.60 9.49 6.60
C THR A 34 -1.43 9.74 7.57
N HIS A 35 -1.65 9.64 8.88
CA HIS A 35 -0.59 9.74 9.89
C HIS A 35 0.44 8.62 9.77
N ILE A 36 0.01 7.36 9.62
CA ILE A 36 0.92 6.22 9.48
C ILE A 36 1.68 6.30 8.16
N GLN A 37 1.03 6.71 7.07
CA GLN A 37 1.70 6.93 5.79
C GLN A 37 2.78 8.03 5.90
N ALA A 38 2.45 9.19 6.47
CA ALA A 38 3.40 10.28 6.66
C ALA A 38 4.58 9.86 7.55
N ARG A 39 4.30 9.08 8.60
CA ARG A 39 5.33 8.53 9.51
C ARG A 39 6.29 7.59 8.77
N LEU A 40 5.77 6.66 7.96
CA LEU A 40 6.60 5.74 7.17
C LEU A 40 7.46 6.50 6.15
N LEU A 41 6.90 7.50 5.46
CA LEU A 41 7.66 8.34 4.52
C LEU A 41 8.78 9.14 5.20
N SER A 42 8.51 9.68 6.40
CA SER A 42 9.53 10.37 7.20
C SER A 42 10.67 9.42 7.61
N ILE A 43 10.35 8.19 8.00
CA ILE A 43 11.35 7.16 8.35
C ILE A 43 12.20 6.80 7.13
N MET A 44 11.58 6.61 5.97
CA MET A 44 12.29 6.35 4.72
C MET A 44 13.30 7.46 4.41
N GLN A 45 12.86 8.71 4.42
CA GLN A 45 13.73 9.86 4.14
C GLN A 45 14.87 9.93 5.16
N ARG A 46 14.57 9.78 6.45
CA ARG A 46 15.58 9.83 7.51
C ARG A 46 16.64 8.73 7.36
N GLU A 47 16.26 7.51 7.04
CA GLU A 47 17.22 6.43 6.81
C GLU A 47 18.05 6.66 5.56
N MET A 48 17.47 7.19 4.48
CA MET A 48 18.21 7.57 3.27
C MET A 48 19.26 8.65 3.57
N ASP A 49 18.86 9.69 4.31
CA ASP A 49 19.75 10.77 4.72
C ASP A 49 20.89 10.24 5.61
N MET A 50 20.59 9.36 6.57
CA MET A 50 21.61 8.73 7.43
C MET A 50 22.60 7.85 6.67
N LEU A 51 22.14 7.16 5.62
CA LEU A 51 22.97 6.30 4.78
C LEU A 51 23.67 7.07 3.65
N GLY A 52 23.42 8.38 3.53
CA GLY A 52 23.95 9.23 2.46
C GLY A 52 23.48 8.80 1.07
N MET A 53 22.34 8.12 0.97
CA MET A 53 21.79 7.64 -0.29
C MET A 53 20.72 8.60 -0.79
N SER A 54 20.68 8.83 -2.10
CA SER A 54 19.63 9.57 -2.77
C SER A 54 18.92 8.71 -3.80
N LEU A 55 17.60 8.82 -3.88
CA LEU A 55 16.82 8.16 -4.91
C LEU A 55 16.35 9.15 -5.96
N PRO A 56 16.35 8.76 -7.25
CA PRO A 56 15.64 9.49 -8.29
C PRO A 56 14.16 9.67 -7.94
N SER A 57 13.54 10.75 -8.46
CA SER A 57 12.13 11.07 -8.21
C SER A 57 11.19 9.94 -8.64
N SER A 58 11.52 9.22 -9.72
CA SER A 58 10.82 8.03 -10.20
C SER A 58 10.84 6.91 -9.16
N CYS A 59 12.03 6.52 -8.67
CA CYS A 59 12.20 5.50 -7.64
C CYS A 59 11.48 5.87 -6.35
N ARG A 60 11.60 7.13 -5.91
CA ARG A 60 10.89 7.65 -4.74
C ARG A 60 9.37 7.53 -4.87
N SER A 61 8.82 7.91 -6.01
CA SER A 61 7.37 7.79 -6.28
C SER A 61 6.90 6.33 -6.22
N GLN A 62 7.75 5.38 -6.62
CA GLN A 62 7.40 3.96 -6.52
C GLN A 62 7.36 3.47 -5.07
N ILE A 63 8.33 3.84 -4.24
CA ILE A 63 8.29 3.50 -2.81
C ILE A 63 7.08 4.15 -2.13
N GLU A 64 6.78 5.40 -2.45
CA GLU A 64 5.58 6.10 -1.95
C GLU A 64 4.28 5.34 -2.30
N LYS A 65 4.17 4.83 -3.53
CA LYS A 65 3.04 3.99 -3.97
C LYS A 65 3.02 2.66 -3.22
N MET A 66 4.16 2.03 -2.97
CA MET A 66 4.26 0.79 -2.19
C MET A 66 3.82 1.01 -0.74
N ILE A 67 4.29 2.08 -0.09
CA ILE A 67 3.90 2.45 1.27
C ILE A 67 2.39 2.70 1.33
N ASN A 68 1.83 3.46 0.38
CA ASN A 68 0.39 3.73 0.34
C ASN A 68 -0.42 2.43 0.20
N ARG A 69 -0.03 1.53 -0.72
CA ARG A 69 -0.67 0.21 -0.86
C ARG A 69 -0.55 -0.62 0.41
N GLY A 70 0.62 -0.61 1.05
CA GLY A 70 0.87 -1.28 2.33
C GLY A 70 -0.06 -0.79 3.44
N VAL A 71 -0.20 0.53 3.59
CA VAL A 71 -1.09 1.14 4.58
C VAL A 71 -2.56 0.82 4.28
N ILE A 72 -2.98 0.88 3.01
CA ILE A 72 -4.35 0.49 2.61
C ILE A 72 -4.62 -0.97 2.98
N ARG A 73 -3.69 -1.88 2.71
CA ARG A 73 -3.87 -3.30 3.08
C ARG A 73 -3.85 -3.52 4.59
N MET A 74 -2.99 -2.82 5.33
CA MET A 74 -3.02 -2.86 6.79
C MET A 74 -4.36 -2.33 7.34
N ARG A 75 -4.94 -1.31 6.70
CA ARG A 75 -6.29 -0.81 7.02
C ARG A 75 -7.36 -1.87 6.75
N MET A 76 -7.35 -2.50 5.58
CA MET A 76 -8.32 -3.55 5.23
C MET A 76 -8.29 -4.74 6.19
N ASN A 77 -7.13 -5.01 6.81
CA ASN A 77 -6.95 -6.08 7.78
C ASN A 77 -7.09 -5.60 9.25
N ASN A 78 -7.50 -4.35 9.50
CA ASN A 78 -7.63 -3.75 10.84
C ASN A 78 -6.33 -3.81 11.68
N LEU A 79 -5.17 -3.65 11.03
CA LEU A 79 -3.86 -3.75 11.67
C LEU A 79 -3.27 -2.39 12.05
N LEU A 80 -3.89 -1.29 11.63
CA LEU A 80 -3.41 0.06 11.94
C LEU A 80 -3.48 0.38 13.44
N ASP A 81 -4.42 -0.23 14.16
CA ASP A 81 -4.58 -0.09 15.61
C ASP A 81 -3.59 -0.95 16.40
N ASN A 82 -2.90 -1.89 15.74
CA ASN A 82 -1.92 -2.75 16.38
C ASN A 82 -0.52 -2.11 16.30
N PRO A 83 0.01 -1.55 17.40
CA PRO A 83 1.31 -0.87 17.40
C PRO A 83 2.45 -1.81 17.02
N GLY A 84 2.34 -3.12 17.32
CA GLY A 84 3.34 -4.12 16.93
C GLY A 84 3.45 -4.27 15.42
N MET A 85 2.32 -4.23 14.70
CA MET A 85 2.29 -4.33 13.23
C MET A 85 2.83 -3.07 12.56
N VAL A 86 2.54 -1.90 13.12
CA VAL A 86 3.09 -0.62 12.65
C VAL A 86 4.61 -0.60 12.84
N LEU A 87 5.11 -1.02 14.02
CA LEU A 87 6.55 -1.13 14.27
C LEU A 87 7.24 -2.14 13.35
N GLN A 88 6.57 -3.26 13.04
CA GLN A 88 7.11 -4.24 12.11
C GLN A 88 7.19 -3.67 10.68
N ALA A 89 6.16 -2.94 10.23
CA ALA A 89 6.19 -2.23 8.95
C ALA A 89 7.35 -1.21 8.89
N GLU A 90 7.61 -0.48 9.97
CA GLU A 90 8.74 0.44 10.07
C GLU A 90 10.09 -0.28 9.99
N SER A 91 10.28 -1.34 10.77
CA SER A 91 11.51 -2.13 10.75
C SER A 91 11.79 -2.69 9.35
N ASN A 92 10.74 -3.14 8.67
CA ASN A 92 10.83 -3.64 7.31
C ASN A 92 11.20 -2.54 6.31
N LEU A 93 10.61 -1.35 6.43
CA LEU A 93 10.98 -0.21 5.59
C LEU A 93 12.46 0.19 5.79
N LYS A 94 12.94 0.21 7.04
CA LYS A 94 14.37 0.45 7.32
C LYS A 94 15.26 -0.60 6.68
N GLY A 95 14.86 -1.87 6.76
CA GLY A 95 15.53 -2.98 6.08
C GLY A 95 15.60 -2.80 4.57
N LEU A 96 14.51 -2.34 3.95
CA LEU A 96 14.44 -2.03 2.52
C LEU A 96 15.43 -0.94 2.11
N VAL A 97 15.47 0.16 2.86
CA VAL A 97 16.38 1.26 2.54
C VAL A 97 17.84 0.83 2.69
N ARG A 98 18.17 0.05 3.73
CA ARG A 98 19.52 -0.52 3.90
C ARG A 98 19.89 -1.47 2.77
N TYR A 99 18.98 -2.37 2.40
CA TYR A 99 19.17 -3.27 1.28
C TYR A 99 19.44 -2.49 -0.02
N PHE A 100 18.68 -1.44 -0.32
CA PHE A 100 18.96 -0.60 -1.49
C PHE A 100 20.31 0.10 -1.42
N CYS A 101 20.72 0.54 -0.23
CA CYS A 101 22.04 1.14 -0.04
C CYS A 101 23.15 0.12 -0.32
N ASP A 102 23.07 -1.08 0.24
CA ASP A 102 24.05 -2.13 0.02
C ASP A 102 24.06 -2.60 -1.44
N PHE A 103 22.88 -2.78 -2.04
CA PHE A 103 22.73 -3.11 -3.46
C PHE A 103 23.34 -2.01 -4.36
N SER A 104 23.11 -0.73 -4.05
CA SER A 104 23.70 0.39 -4.80
C SER A 104 25.22 0.42 -4.72
N ARG A 105 25.81 -0.07 -3.61
CA ARG A 105 27.26 -0.23 -3.45
C ARG A 105 27.78 -1.40 -4.28
N GLU A 106 27.08 -2.54 -4.26
CA GLU A 106 27.44 -3.72 -5.05
C GLU A 106 27.42 -3.43 -6.56
N VAL A 107 26.41 -2.70 -7.05
CA VAL A 107 26.30 -2.33 -8.46
C VAL A 107 27.06 -1.06 -8.84
N ASN A 108 27.87 -0.50 -7.93
CA ASN A 108 28.67 0.73 -8.12
C ASN A 108 27.87 1.95 -8.61
N THR A 109 26.62 2.12 -8.14
CA THR A 109 25.77 3.28 -8.46
C THR A 109 25.69 4.29 -7.31
N TYR A 110 26.09 3.88 -6.10
CA TYR A 110 26.12 4.73 -4.90
C TYR A 110 26.83 6.08 -5.16
N PRO A 111 26.31 7.23 -4.64
CA PRO A 111 25.21 7.38 -3.69
C PRO A 111 23.81 7.43 -4.31
N THR A 112 23.69 7.15 -5.61
CA THR A 112 22.42 7.13 -6.33
C THR A 112 22.01 5.69 -6.68
N LEU A 113 20.73 5.44 -6.93
CA LEU A 113 20.29 4.16 -7.45
C LEU A 113 19.48 4.40 -8.72
N ASN A 114 20.00 3.94 -9.86
CA ASN A 114 19.34 4.09 -11.15
C ASN A 114 18.05 3.29 -11.20
N ASP A 115 17.08 3.73 -12.01
CA ASP A 115 15.76 3.09 -12.12
C ASP A 115 15.83 1.60 -12.46
N ALA A 116 16.73 1.20 -13.37
CA ALA A 116 16.88 -0.19 -13.77
C ALA A 116 17.41 -1.08 -12.62
N ASP A 117 18.37 -0.56 -11.86
CA ASP A 117 18.96 -1.29 -10.73
C ASP A 117 18.02 -1.27 -9.51
N PHE A 118 17.26 -0.20 -9.33
CA PHE A 118 16.16 -0.15 -8.37
C PHE A 118 15.10 -1.23 -8.64
N GLN A 119 14.68 -1.42 -9.90
CA GLN A 119 13.74 -2.52 -10.26
C GLN A 119 14.33 -3.90 -9.99
N LYS A 120 15.61 -4.12 -10.33
CA LYS A 120 16.29 -5.38 -10.02
C LYS A 120 16.34 -5.61 -8.52
N GLY A 121 16.70 -4.59 -7.75
CA GLY A 121 16.70 -4.63 -6.28
C GLY A 121 15.32 -4.98 -5.72
N LEU A 122 14.26 -4.33 -6.20
CA LEU A 122 12.88 -4.63 -5.79
C LEU A 122 12.47 -6.07 -6.12
N THR A 123 12.82 -6.57 -7.31
CA THR A 123 12.46 -7.91 -7.76
C THR A 123 13.24 -8.99 -7.00
N ALA A 124 14.51 -8.73 -6.72
CA ALA A 124 15.39 -9.63 -6.00
C ALA A 124 15.14 -9.63 -4.48
N CYS A 125 14.40 -8.65 -3.95
CA CYS A 125 14.19 -8.58 -2.51
C CYS A 125 13.09 -9.55 -2.06
N PRO A 126 13.40 -10.53 -1.19
CA PRO A 126 12.41 -11.46 -0.67
C PRO A 126 11.45 -10.71 0.25
N THR A 127 10.17 -10.66 -0.15
CA THR A 127 8.99 -10.28 0.65
C THR A 127 9.27 -9.37 1.84
N PHE A 128 9.38 -8.06 1.57
CA PHE A 128 8.99 -7.10 2.60
C PHE A 128 7.53 -7.35 2.95
N PHE A 129 7.25 -7.30 4.26
CA PHE A 129 5.93 -7.34 4.92
C PHE A 129 4.75 -7.74 4.01
N PRO A 130 3.96 -8.79 4.31
CA PRO A 130 2.99 -9.39 3.36
C PRO A 130 1.94 -8.43 2.75
N TYR A 131 1.84 -7.21 3.26
CA TYR A 131 1.00 -6.13 2.75
C TYR A 131 1.67 -5.25 1.67
N TRP A 132 2.96 -5.44 1.38
CA TRP A 132 3.75 -4.62 0.47
C TRP A 132 4.02 -5.31 -0.88
N SER A 133 3.80 -6.62 -0.97
CA SER A 133 3.85 -7.38 -2.22
C SER A 133 2.69 -6.98 -3.14
N SER A 134 2.90 -6.99 -4.45
CA SER A 134 1.85 -6.73 -5.46
C SER A 134 0.67 -7.67 -5.32
#